data_AF-A0A7C3YI70-F1
#
_entry.id   AF-A0A7C3YI70-F1
#
_cell.length_a   1.000
_cell.length_b   1.000
_cell.length_c   1.000
_cell.angle_alpha   90.00
_cell.angle_beta   90.00
_cell.angle_gamma   90.00
#
_symmetry.space_group_name_H-M   'P 1'
#
loop_
_entity.id
_entity.type
_entity.pdbx_description
1 polymer ?
#
loop_
_entity_poly.entity_id
_entity_poly.type
_entity_poly.pdbx_seq_one_letter_code
_entity_poly.pdbx_strand_id
1 'polypeptide(L)' 'MVSNAAFERILKKAGARRVSDAAAEEFAKVVEEKLLQVATEAIALAKHAGRKTVVDEDIRLARKKLGI' A
#
# COMPACT_ATOMS: atom_id res chain seq x y z
N MET A 1 -3.74 7.29 9.00
CA MET A 1 -2.47 6.60 8.73
C MET A 1 -2.32 5.46 9.73
N VAL A 2 -1.74 4.35 9.30
CA VAL A 2 -1.48 3.16 10.12
C VAL A 2 -0.47 3.51 11.24
N SER A 3 -0.44 2.77 12.34
CA SER A 3 0.52 3.05 13.42
C SER A 3 1.98 2.82 12.99
N ASN A 4 2.89 3.70 13.43
CA ASN A 4 4.34 3.57 13.18
C ASN A 4 4.89 2.19 13.58
N ALA A 5 4.29 1.56 14.60
CA ALA A 5 4.64 0.21 15.03
C ALA A 5 4.44 -0.87 13.93
N ALA A 6 3.47 -0.70 13.02
CA ALA A 6 3.29 -1.64 11.90
C ALA A 6 4.44 -1.56 10.90
N PHE A 7 4.85 -0.34 10.56
CA PHE A 7 5.95 -0.06 9.65
C PHE A 7 7.30 -0.48 10.24
N GLU A 8 7.53 -0.24 11.53
CA GLU A 8 8.69 -0.77 12.25
C GLU A 8 8.77 -2.30 12.15
N ARG A 9 7.66 -3.02 12.35
CA ARG A 9 7.63 -4.48 12.25
C ARG A 9 7.99 -4.97 10.84
N ILE A 10 7.56 -4.27 9.80
CA ILE A 10 7.92 -4.60 8.40
C ILE A 10 9.42 -4.43 8.20
N LEU A 11 9.99 -3.30 8.64
CA LEU A 11 11.42 -3.03 8.54
C LEU A 11 12.26 -4.05 9.33
N LYS A 12 11.82 -4.45 10.53
CA LYS A 12 12.46 -5.51 11.32
C LYS A 12 12.40 -6.87 10.63
N LYS A 13 11.27 -7.23 10.02
CA LYS A 13 11.13 -8.44 9.20
C LYS A 13 12.06 -8.43 7.97
N ALA A 14 12.35 -7.24 7.43
CA ALA A 14 13.33 -7.07 6.36
C ALA A 14 14.80 -7.14 6.84
N GLY A 15 15.05 -7.28 8.16
CA GLY A 15 16.38 -7.48 8.73
C GLY A 15 16.89 -6.32 9.58
N ALA A 16 16.13 -5.24 9.77
CA ALA A 16 16.55 -4.14 10.64
C ALA A 16 16.58 -4.60 12.11
N ARG A 17 17.72 -4.44 12.79
CA ARG A 17 17.84 -4.76 14.23
C ARG A 17 17.17 -3.70 15.12
N ARG A 18 17.29 -2.43 14.75
CA ARG A 18 16.67 -1.26 15.40
C ARG A 18 16.11 -0.34 14.31
N VAL A 19 15.02 0.33 14.62
CA VAL A 19 14.35 1.31 13.75
C VAL A 19 14.03 2.52 14.62
N SER A 20 14.33 3.73 14.15
CA SER A 20 13.90 4.95 14.82
C SER A 20 12.47 5.30 14.41
N ASP A 21 11.77 6.05 15.26
CA ASP A 21 10.40 6.51 14.95
C ASP A 21 10.37 7.31 13.64
N ALA A 22 11.37 8.18 13.42
CA ALA A 22 11.50 8.96 12.19
C ALA A 22 11.70 8.06 10.94
N ALA A 23 12.45 6.97 11.05
CA ALA A 23 12.62 6.03 9.93
C ALA A 23 11.32 5.26 9.63
N ALA A 24 10.56 4.89 10.67
CA ALA A 24 9.25 4.27 10.50
C ALA A 24 8.24 5.23 9.87
N GLU A 25 8.27 6.51 10.25
CA GLU A 25 7.42 7.55 9.67
C GLU A 25 7.76 7.80 8.20
N GLU A 26 9.05 7.91 7.86
CA GLU A 26 9.46 8.12 6.47
C GLU A 26 9.10 6.92 5.59
N PHE A 27 9.32 5.71 6.10
CA PHE A 27 8.88 4.50 5.39
C PHE A 27 7.36 4.45 5.20
N ALA A 28 6.58 4.93 6.19
CA ALA A 28 5.13 5.03 6.07
C ALA A 28 4.72 5.92 4.89
N LYS A 29 5.33 7.10 4.76
CA LYS A 29 5.05 8.04 3.65
C LYS A 29 5.28 7.39 2.29
N VAL A 30 6.46 6.76 2.10
CA VAL A 30 6.81 6.09 0.85
C VAL A 30 5.83 4.94 0.51
N VAL A 31 5.42 4.17 1.52
CA VAL A 31 4.46 3.08 1.30
C VAL A 31 3.07 3.65 0.97
N GLU A 32 2.61 4.69 1.67
CA GLU A 32 1.31 5.29 1.43
C GLU A 32 1.17 5.87 0.03
N GLU A 33 2.20 6.54 -0.49
CA GLU A 33 2.21 7.04 -1.87
C GLU A 33 1.99 5.91 -2.89
N LYS A 34 2.69 4.78 -2.72
CA LYS A 34 2.55 3.61 -3.59
C LYS A 34 1.19 2.95 -3.44
N LEU A 35 0.69 2.80 -2.22
CA LEU A 35 -0.61 2.20 -1.95
C LEU A 35 -1.76 3.05 -2.49
N LEU A 36 -1.61 4.38 -2.47
CA LEU A 36 -2.62 5.28 -3.02
C LEU A 36 -2.75 5.10 -4.52
N GLN A 37 -1.65 4.89 -5.25
CA GLN A 37 -1.69 4.59 -6.69
C GLN A 37 -2.48 3.29 -6.97
N VAL A 38 -2.22 2.22 -6.21
CA VAL A 38 -2.96 0.96 -6.33
C VAL A 38 -4.44 1.16 -6.01
N ALA A 39 -4.76 1.89 -4.96
CA ALA A 39 -6.13 2.15 -4.54
C ALA A 39 -6.90 2.94 -5.60
N THR A 40 -6.30 4.02 -6.13
CA THR A 40 -6.92 4.83 -7.19
C THR A 40 -7.20 4.00 -8.44
N GLU A 41 -6.25 3.18 -8.87
CA GLU A 41 -6.43 2.31 -10.04
C GLU A 41 -7.50 1.24 -9.78
N ALA A 42 -7.50 0.58 -8.62
CA ALA A 42 -8.50 -0.42 -8.28
C ALA A 42 -9.92 0.18 -8.21
N ILE A 43 -10.07 1.40 -7.69
CA ILE A 43 -11.34 2.13 -7.70
C ILE A 43 -11.78 2.44 -9.13
N ALA A 44 -10.86 2.85 -10.01
CA ALA A 44 -11.17 3.10 -11.41
C ALA A 44 -11.64 1.82 -12.13
N LEU A 45 -10.97 0.70 -11.90
CA LEU A 45 -11.36 -0.61 -12.44
C LEU A 45 -12.74 -1.06 -11.95
N ALA A 46 -13.03 -0.94 -10.66
CA ALA A 46 -14.34 -1.25 -10.11
C ALA A 46 -15.43 -0.39 -10.76
N LYS A 47 -15.17 0.92 -10.92
CA LYS A 47 -16.07 1.86 -11.57
C LYS A 47 -16.30 1.53 -13.05
N HIS A 48 -15.25 1.16 -13.78
CA HIS A 48 -15.37 0.72 -15.18
C HIS A 48 -16.21 -0.56 -15.32
N ALA A 49 -16.18 -1.44 -14.33
CA ALA A 49 -17.04 -2.62 -14.25
C ALA A 49 -18.46 -2.32 -13.73
N GLY A 50 -18.83 -1.05 -13.50
CA GLY A 50 -20.14 -0.65 -12.99
C GLY A 50 -20.38 -0.97 -11.50
N ARG A 51 -19.33 -1.37 -10.77
CA ARG A 51 -19.41 -1.73 -9.35
C ARG A 51 -19.08 -0.53 -8.47
N LYS A 52 -19.76 -0.45 -7.32
CA LYS A 52 -19.41 0.47 -6.21
C LYS A 52 -18.44 -0.18 -5.21
N THR A 53 -18.44 -1.51 -5.17
CA THR A 53 -17.57 -2.30 -4.29
C THR A 53 -16.30 -2.66 -5.04
N VAL A 54 -15.15 -2.26 -4.48
CA VAL A 54 -13.82 -2.73 -4.92
C VAL A 54 -13.66 -4.17 -4.44
N VAL A 55 -13.35 -5.09 -5.35
CA VAL A 55 -13.09 -6.50 -5.06
C VAL A 55 -11.61 -6.82 -5.22
N ASP A 56 -11.21 -8.01 -4.80
CA ASP A 56 -9.83 -8.48 -4.88
C ASP A 56 -9.30 -8.54 -6.32
N GLU A 57 -10.15 -8.84 -7.30
CA GLU A 57 -9.80 -8.78 -8.73
C GLU A 57 -9.34 -7.38 -9.16
N ASP A 58 -9.99 -6.31 -8.67
CA ASP A 58 -9.59 -4.93 -9.01
C ASP A 58 -8.17 -4.63 -8.50
N ILE A 59 -7.84 -5.10 -7.30
CA ILE A 59 -6.51 -4.97 -6.71
C ILE A 59 -5.48 -5.76 -7.54
N ARG A 60 -5.82 -6.99 -7.94
CA ARG A 60 -4.93 -7.83 -8.77
C ARG A 60 -4.68 -7.20 -10.15
N LEU A 61 -5.71 -6.66 -10.80
CA LEU A 61 -5.56 -5.95 -12.07
C LEU A 61 -4.77 -4.65 -11.91
N ALA A 62 -5.05 -3.85 -10.87
CA ALA A 62 -4.30 -2.63 -10.59
C ALA A 62 -2.80 -2.91 -10.42
N ARG A 63 -2.46 -3.92 -9.62
CA ARG A 63 -1.08 -4.41 -9.46
C ARG A 63 -0.44 -4.80 -10.77
N LYS A 64 -1.13 -5.62 -11.58
CA LYS A 64 -0.65 -6.04 -12.91
C LYS A 64 -0.40 -4.84 -13.83
N LYS A 65 -1.28 -3.83 -13.79
CA LYS A 65 -1.17 -2.61 -14.61
C LYS A 65 -0.02 -1.71 -14.15
N LEU A 66 0.21 -1.61 -12.85
CA LEU A 66 1.29 -0.80 -12.25
C LEU A 66 2.66 -1.50 -12.24
N GLY A 67 2.69 -2.81 -12.51
CA GLY A 67 3.94 -3.59 -12.57
C GLY A 67 4.53 -3.93 -11.21
N ILE A 68 3.67 -4.13 -10.18
CA ILE A 68 4.08 -4.47 -8.80
C ILE A 68 3.39 -5.71 -8.22
#